data_AF-A0A1V4KLQ5-F1
#
_entry.id   AF-A0A1V4KLQ5-F1
#
_cell.length_a   1.000
_cell.length_b   1.000
_cell.length_c   1.000
_cell.angle_alpha   90.00
_cell.angle_beta   90.00
_cell.angle_gamma   90.00
#
_symmetry.space_group_name_H-M   'P 1'
#
loop_
_entity.id
_entity.type
_entity.pdbx_description
1 polymer ?
#
loop_
_entity_poly.entity_id
_entity_poly.type
_entity_poly.pdbx_seq_one_letter_code
_entity_poly.pdbx_strand_id
1 'polypeptide(L)'
;MWRVLRWALSGGRRGAAVPEGQRCHRPLASYTILCGGKARAHSRTCTAITMPEVDTDHLDEQQVQLLAEMCILIDENDNKIGADTKKNCHLNENIDKGLLHRAFSVFLFNTENKLLLQQRSNAKITFPDCFTNTCCSHPLSHPLELEENDAIGVRRAAQRRLKAELGIPMEQVPPEEISYLTRIHYKAKSDGIWGEHEIDYILFVQKDVTLNPDPNEIQSYCYVTQKELKQLLDKASKNEVKITPWFKLIAETFLFKWWDNLSNLNKFVDHEKIHRMAELTSACIPAGVTSAWEFRCGYGHPPVER
;
A
#
# COMPACT_ATOMS: atom_id res chain seq x y z
N MET A 1 16.10 -6.04 56.13
CA MET A 1 14.94 -5.14 56.28
C MET A 1 14.18 -5.18 54.96
N TRP A 2 13.24 -6.12 54.75
CA TRP A 2 11.77 -5.96 54.93
C TRP A 2 11.27 -4.60 54.39
N ARG A 3 10.35 -4.50 53.41
CA ARG A 3 9.07 -5.20 53.29
C ARG A 3 8.54 -5.30 51.85
N VAL A 4 7.88 -6.43 51.62
CA VAL A 4 6.89 -6.77 50.60
C VAL A 4 5.51 -6.28 51.08
N LEU A 5 4.60 -5.89 50.19
CA LEU A 5 3.16 -5.99 50.46
C LEU A 5 2.44 -6.68 49.29
N ARG A 6 2.06 -7.94 49.55
CA ARG A 6 0.92 -8.62 48.92
C ARG A 6 -0.34 -8.22 49.70
N TRP A 7 -1.46 -8.16 49.01
CA TRP A 7 -2.76 -8.38 49.63
C TRP A 7 -3.54 -9.39 48.78
N ALA A 8 -4.13 -10.37 49.46
CA ALA A 8 -4.85 -11.48 48.87
C ALA A 8 -6.04 -11.83 49.76
N LEU A 9 -7.18 -12.12 49.10
CA LEU A 9 -8.30 -12.98 49.52
C LEU A 9 -9.25 -12.37 50.59
N SER A 10 -10.59 -12.54 50.55
CA SER A 10 -11.38 -13.71 50.17
C SER A 10 -12.90 -13.41 50.19
N GLY A 11 -13.67 -14.18 49.40
CA GLY A 11 -15.05 -14.65 49.71
C GLY A 11 -16.21 -13.71 49.29
N GLY A 12 -17.29 -14.15 48.66
CA GLY A 12 -17.74 -15.47 48.19
C GLY A 12 -19.28 -15.49 48.01
N ARG A 13 -19.72 -16.24 47.00
CA ARG A 13 -21.02 -16.96 46.83
C ARG A 13 -22.29 -16.25 46.30
N ARG A 14 -22.85 -16.95 45.28
CA ARG A 14 -24.27 -17.18 44.90
C ARG A 14 -25.03 -15.95 44.38
N GLY A 15 -25.71 -15.93 43.24
CA GLY A 15 -26.27 -16.96 42.36
C GLY A 15 -27.71 -16.56 42.06
N ALA A 16 -28.05 -16.23 40.80
CA ALA A 16 -29.43 -16.24 40.27
C ALA A 16 -29.37 -15.97 38.75
N ALA A 17 -30.18 -16.70 38.00
CA ALA A 17 -30.29 -16.64 36.55
C ALA A 17 -31.74 -16.31 36.14
N VAL A 18 -31.88 -15.71 34.94
CA VAL A 18 -33.05 -15.66 34.02
C VAL A 18 -34.17 -14.65 34.43
N PRO A 19 -34.83 -13.86 33.53
CA PRO A 19 -35.18 -14.23 32.15
C PRO A 19 -35.03 -13.22 31.00
N GLU A 20 -35.14 -13.83 29.81
CA GLU A 20 -35.31 -13.26 28.48
C GLU A 20 -36.56 -12.37 28.32
N GLY A 21 -36.47 -11.45 27.35
CA GLY A 21 -37.60 -11.04 26.53
C GLY A 21 -38.10 -9.61 26.75
N GLN A 22 -37.69 -8.70 25.86
CA GLN A 22 -38.62 -7.90 25.04
C GLN A 22 -37.85 -6.93 24.14
N ARG A 23 -38.02 -7.11 22.81
CA ARG A 23 -37.72 -6.09 21.80
C ARG A 23 -38.67 -4.91 22.02
N CYS A 24 -38.13 -3.70 22.04
CA CYS A 24 -38.91 -2.49 21.79
C CYS A 24 -38.14 -1.56 20.85
N HIS A 25 -38.57 -1.54 19.60
CA HIS A 25 -38.27 -0.48 18.65
C HIS A 25 -39.03 0.79 19.07
N ARG A 26 -38.32 1.89 19.34
CA ARG A 26 -38.83 3.26 19.12
C ARG A 26 -37.69 4.18 18.68
N PRO A 27 -37.93 5.08 17.70
CA PRO A 27 -36.91 5.95 17.16
C PRO A 27 -36.66 7.15 18.08
N LEU A 28 -35.39 7.54 18.24
CA LEU A 28 -34.99 8.75 18.95
C LEU A 28 -35.30 9.97 18.08
N ALA A 29 -36.21 10.79 18.59
CA ALA A 29 -36.64 12.06 18.01
C ALA A 29 -35.52 13.10 18.04
N SER A 30 -35.38 13.81 16.92
CA SER A 30 -34.53 14.99 16.79
C SER A 30 -34.99 16.11 17.73
N TYR A 31 -34.07 16.60 18.57
CA TYR A 31 -34.27 17.82 19.37
C TYR A 31 -33.89 19.04 18.53
N THR A 32 -34.88 19.91 18.23
CA THR A 32 -34.64 21.25 17.67
C THR A 32 -34.65 22.26 18.81
N ILE A 33 -33.51 22.87 19.08
CA ILE A 33 -33.40 24.03 19.97
C ILE A 33 -33.73 25.28 19.15
N LEU A 34 -34.84 25.95 19.49
CA LEU A 34 -35.18 27.27 18.99
C LEU A 34 -34.46 28.33 19.83
N CYS A 35 -33.49 29.01 19.23
CA CYS A 35 -33.01 30.32 19.72
C CYS A 35 -32.98 31.30 18.54
N GLY A 36 -33.76 32.38 18.69
CA GLY A 36 -33.88 33.44 17.71
C GLY A 36 -32.68 34.38 17.69
N GLY A 37 -32.30 34.82 16.48
CA GLY A 37 -31.32 35.88 16.24
C GLY A 37 -31.16 36.11 14.74
N LYS A 38 -31.48 37.33 14.26
CA LYS A 38 -31.49 37.71 12.84
C LYS A 38 -30.07 37.96 12.30
N ALA A 39 -29.81 37.39 11.11
CA ALA A 39 -28.88 37.81 10.03
C ALA A 39 -27.38 37.97 10.37
N ARG A 40 -26.40 37.46 9.61
CA ARG A 40 -26.29 37.24 8.16
C ARG A 40 -25.25 36.12 7.95
N ALA A 41 -25.69 34.91 7.56
CA ALA A 41 -24.75 33.82 7.26
C ALA A 41 -24.43 33.81 5.76
N HIS A 42 -23.16 33.97 5.42
CA HIS A 42 -22.66 33.55 4.11
C HIS A 42 -22.74 32.03 4.08
N SER A 43 -23.74 31.50 3.40
CA SER A 43 -23.89 30.07 3.12
C SER A 43 -22.73 29.62 2.26
N ARG A 44 -21.65 29.13 2.87
CA ARG A 44 -20.71 28.25 2.19
C ARG A 44 -21.43 26.93 1.99
N THR A 45 -21.97 26.75 0.81
CA THR A 45 -22.47 25.46 0.34
C THR A 45 -21.27 24.52 0.30
N CYS A 46 -21.13 23.66 1.32
CA CYS A 46 -20.31 22.47 1.20
C CYS A 46 -21.04 21.56 0.21
N THR A 47 -20.73 21.69 -1.08
CA THR A 47 -21.05 20.65 -2.05
C THR A 47 -20.33 19.40 -1.58
N ALA A 48 -21.09 18.44 -1.04
CA ALA A 48 -20.63 17.06 -0.96
C ALA A 48 -20.21 16.69 -2.38
N ILE A 49 -18.92 16.42 -2.58
CA ILE A 49 -18.40 15.94 -3.85
C ILE A 49 -19.02 14.56 -4.02
N THR A 50 -20.10 14.50 -4.80
CA THR A 50 -20.71 13.23 -5.21
C THR A 50 -19.65 12.47 -5.98
N MET A 51 -19.30 11.29 -5.47
CA MET A 51 -18.33 10.43 -6.11
C MET A 51 -18.81 10.11 -7.53
N PRO A 52 -17.91 10.09 -8.51
CA PRO A 52 -18.23 9.52 -9.82
C PRO A 52 -18.70 8.07 -9.63
N GLU A 53 -19.87 7.76 -10.19
CA GLU A 53 -20.41 6.39 -10.23
C GLU A 53 -19.58 5.57 -11.22
N VAL A 54 -18.42 5.09 -10.75
CA VAL A 54 -17.69 4.02 -11.41
C VAL A 54 -18.35 2.71 -10.99
N ASP A 55 -18.86 1.98 -11.96
CA ASP A 55 -19.34 0.60 -11.81
C ASP A 55 -18.17 -0.29 -11.33
N THR A 56 -18.35 -0.90 -10.16
CA THR A 56 -17.39 -1.81 -9.54
C THR A 56 -17.87 -3.25 -9.48
N ASP A 57 -19.03 -3.57 -10.07
CA ASP A 57 -19.69 -4.89 -9.92
C ASP A 57 -18.89 -6.02 -10.58
N HIS A 58 -18.00 -5.68 -11.50
CA HIS A 58 -17.10 -6.61 -12.19
C HIS A 58 -15.74 -6.79 -11.48
N LEU A 59 -15.49 -6.06 -10.39
CA LEU A 59 -14.23 -6.10 -9.64
C LEU A 59 -14.31 -7.11 -8.49
N ASP A 60 -13.16 -7.60 -8.05
CA ASP A 60 -13.07 -8.51 -6.91
C ASP A 60 -13.56 -7.87 -5.60
N GLU A 61 -14.38 -8.58 -4.84
CA GLU A 61 -15.03 -8.06 -3.63
C GLU A 61 -14.04 -7.56 -2.56
N GLN A 62 -12.91 -8.24 -2.38
CA GLN A 62 -11.91 -7.84 -1.39
C GLN A 62 -11.20 -6.57 -1.82
N GLN A 63 -10.84 -6.46 -3.10
CA GLN A 63 -10.22 -5.26 -3.66
C GLN A 63 -11.18 -4.07 -3.64
N VAL A 64 -12.49 -4.28 -3.85
CA VAL A 64 -13.52 -3.23 -3.72
C VAL A 64 -13.64 -2.74 -2.27
N GLN A 65 -13.58 -3.64 -1.27
CA GLN A 65 -13.59 -3.20 0.13
C GLN A 65 -12.39 -2.32 0.48
N LEU A 66 -11.20 -2.64 -0.08
CA LEU A 66 -9.98 -1.83 0.11
C LEU A 66 -10.08 -0.44 -0.53
N LEU A 67 -11.00 -0.20 -1.47
CA LEU A 67 -11.20 1.13 -2.05
C LEU A 67 -11.69 2.17 -1.03
N ALA A 68 -12.27 1.72 0.09
CA ALA A 68 -12.71 2.59 1.18
C ALA A 68 -11.57 2.99 2.14
N GLU A 69 -10.37 2.41 2.01
CA GLU A 69 -9.21 2.83 2.79
C GLU A 69 -8.91 4.31 2.57
N MET A 70 -8.57 5.03 3.64
CA MET A 70 -8.28 6.47 3.57
C MET A 70 -6.79 6.70 3.31
N CYS A 71 -6.45 7.24 2.16
CA CYS A 71 -5.09 7.67 1.82
C CYS A 71 -4.78 9.05 2.42
N ILE A 72 -3.49 9.38 2.53
CA ILE A 72 -3.02 10.71 2.94
C ILE A 72 -2.90 11.58 1.70
N LEU A 73 -3.69 12.65 1.61
CA LEU A 73 -3.54 13.65 0.57
C LEU A 73 -2.41 14.61 0.91
N ILE A 74 -1.60 14.95 -0.09
CA ILE A 74 -0.41 15.79 0.06
C ILE A 74 -0.33 16.86 -1.04
N ASP A 75 0.43 17.92 -0.75
CA ASP A 75 0.87 18.84 -1.79
C ASP A 75 2.13 18.31 -2.52
N GLU A 76 2.61 19.05 -3.52
CA GLU A 76 3.80 18.68 -4.29
C GLU A 76 5.12 18.66 -3.49
N ASN A 77 5.11 19.14 -2.26
CA ASN A 77 6.25 19.12 -1.34
C ASN A 77 6.07 18.05 -0.25
N ASP A 78 5.11 17.15 -0.42
CA ASP A 78 4.78 16.07 0.52
C ASP A 78 4.28 16.57 1.88
N ASN A 79 3.71 17.78 1.94
CA ASN A 79 3.00 18.23 3.14
C ASN A 79 1.59 17.68 3.14
N LYS A 80 1.15 17.08 4.25
CA LYS A 80 -0.23 16.62 4.41
C LYS A 80 -1.22 17.79 4.28
N ILE A 81 -2.18 17.64 3.37
CA ILE A 81 -3.28 18.60 3.15
C ILE A 81 -4.67 18.02 3.45
N GLY A 82 -4.79 16.70 3.60
CA GLY A 82 -6.09 16.07 3.85
C GLY A 82 -6.07 14.55 3.84
N ALA A 83 -7.22 13.97 3.56
CA ALA A 83 -7.42 12.54 3.39
C ALA A 83 -8.56 12.31 2.39
N ASP A 84 -8.46 11.27 1.58
CA ASP A 84 -9.53 10.83 0.69
C ASP A 84 -9.47 9.29 0.53
N THR A 85 -10.54 8.71 0.02
CA THR A 85 -10.62 7.27 -0.24
C THR A 85 -9.62 6.86 -1.30
N LYS A 86 -9.11 5.63 -1.18
CA LYS A 86 -8.30 4.98 -2.20
C LYS A 86 -8.98 5.02 -3.56
N LYS A 87 -10.30 4.82 -3.62
CA LYS A 87 -11.08 5.03 -4.86
C LYS A 87 -10.76 6.37 -5.50
N ASN A 88 -11.05 7.47 -4.79
CA ASN A 88 -10.93 8.82 -5.36
C ASN A 88 -9.50 9.18 -5.74
N CYS A 89 -8.52 8.75 -4.94
CA CYS A 89 -7.09 8.94 -5.18
C CYS A 89 -6.61 8.31 -6.50
N HIS A 90 -7.21 7.20 -6.92
CA HIS A 90 -6.76 6.43 -8.09
C HIS A 90 -7.62 6.63 -9.34
N LEU A 91 -8.62 7.53 -9.30
CA LEU A 91 -9.39 7.89 -10.49
C LEU A 91 -8.65 8.94 -11.30
N ASN A 92 -8.44 8.64 -12.59
CA ASN A 92 -7.78 9.55 -13.52
C ASN A 92 -8.43 10.94 -13.55
N GLU A 93 -9.75 11.03 -13.44
CA GLU A 93 -10.45 12.32 -13.43
C GLU A 93 -10.08 13.22 -12.24
N ASN A 94 -9.67 12.64 -11.11
CA ASN A 94 -9.27 13.38 -9.92
C ASN A 94 -7.76 13.65 -9.96
N ILE A 95 -6.98 12.69 -10.45
CA ILE A 95 -5.55 12.85 -10.72
C ILE A 95 -5.32 14.00 -11.73
N ASP A 96 -6.13 14.09 -12.78
CA ASP A 96 -6.07 15.14 -13.81
C ASP A 96 -6.48 16.51 -13.24
N LYS A 97 -7.20 16.56 -12.10
CA LYS A 97 -7.48 17.77 -11.31
C LYS A 97 -6.37 18.09 -10.28
N GLY A 98 -5.31 17.27 -10.22
CA GLY A 98 -4.16 17.46 -9.34
C GLY A 98 -4.23 16.72 -8.00
N LEU A 99 -5.19 15.81 -7.80
CA LEU A 99 -5.24 14.99 -6.60
C LEU A 99 -3.99 14.12 -6.49
N LEU A 100 -3.28 14.21 -5.38
CA LEU A 100 -1.97 13.60 -5.13
C LEU A 100 -1.97 12.99 -3.72
N HIS A 101 -1.47 11.75 -3.60
CA HIS A 101 -1.40 11.05 -2.32
C HIS A 101 0.00 10.49 -2.02
N ARG A 102 0.24 10.23 -0.73
CA ARG A 102 1.50 9.62 -0.26
C ARG A 102 1.48 8.11 -0.50
N ALA A 103 2.60 7.56 -0.94
CA ALA A 103 2.78 6.13 -1.19
C ALA A 103 4.14 5.62 -0.72
N PHE A 104 4.36 4.31 -0.80
CA PHE A 104 5.67 3.70 -0.62
C PHE A 104 5.91 2.52 -1.57
N SER A 105 7.20 2.29 -1.87
CA SER A 105 7.71 1.17 -2.65
C SER A 105 8.85 0.49 -1.89
N VAL A 106 8.64 -0.79 -1.53
CA VAL A 106 9.65 -1.63 -0.88
C VAL A 106 10.47 -2.39 -1.90
N PHE A 107 11.79 -2.37 -1.71
CA PHE A 107 12.77 -3.21 -2.39
C PHE A 107 13.44 -4.12 -1.35
N LEU A 108 12.99 -5.38 -1.28
CA LEU A 108 13.52 -6.39 -0.38
C LEU A 108 14.55 -7.25 -1.10
N PHE A 109 15.77 -7.28 -0.57
CA PHE A 109 16.84 -8.15 -1.01
C PHE A 109 17.02 -9.28 -0.01
N ASN A 110 17.24 -10.49 -0.50
CA ASN A 110 17.69 -11.59 0.36
C ASN A 110 19.20 -11.47 0.67
N THR A 111 19.74 -12.38 1.48
CA THR A 111 21.18 -12.37 1.84
C THR A 111 22.10 -12.70 0.66
N GLU A 112 21.57 -13.26 -0.43
CA GLU A 112 22.26 -13.46 -1.71
C GLU A 112 22.20 -12.24 -2.64
N ASN A 113 21.74 -11.07 -2.15
CA ASN A 113 21.53 -9.85 -2.92
C ASN A 113 20.55 -10.03 -4.11
N LYS A 114 19.60 -10.94 -4.04
CA LYS A 114 18.52 -11.08 -5.03
C LYS A 114 17.32 -10.24 -4.61
N LEU A 115 16.75 -9.48 -5.52
CA LEU A 115 15.54 -8.67 -5.29
C LEU A 115 14.31 -9.56 -5.36
N LEU A 116 13.43 -9.46 -4.37
CA LEU A 116 12.09 -10.04 -4.42
C LEU A 116 11.18 -9.19 -5.31
N LEU A 117 10.75 -9.75 -6.43
CA LEU A 117 9.68 -9.21 -7.27
C LEU A 117 8.37 -9.92 -6.98
N GLN A 118 7.27 -9.20 -7.17
CA GLN A 118 5.93 -9.78 -7.22
C GLN A 118 5.30 -9.55 -8.59
N GLN A 119 4.42 -10.44 -8.99
CA GLN A 119 3.45 -10.25 -10.05
C GLN A 119 2.10 -9.97 -9.42
N ARG A 120 1.53 -8.81 -9.72
CA ARG A 120 0.22 -8.38 -9.22
C ARG A 120 -0.85 -9.38 -9.65
N SER A 121 -1.78 -9.72 -8.77
CA SER A 121 -2.93 -10.56 -9.12
C SER A 121 -3.76 -9.92 -10.25
N ASN A 122 -4.54 -10.74 -10.95
CA ASN A 122 -5.53 -10.25 -11.90
C ASN A 122 -6.71 -9.53 -11.21
N ALA A 123 -6.89 -9.72 -9.90
CA ALA A 123 -7.92 -9.06 -9.10
C ALA A 123 -7.57 -7.59 -8.79
N LYS A 124 -6.30 -7.18 -8.89
CA LYS A 124 -5.88 -5.80 -8.65
C LYS A 124 -6.58 -4.82 -9.59
N ILE A 125 -7.13 -3.76 -9.03
CA ILE A 125 -7.83 -2.70 -9.78
C ILE A 125 -6.85 -1.92 -10.68
N THR A 126 -5.70 -1.52 -10.13
CA THR A 126 -4.63 -0.87 -10.90
C THR A 126 -3.55 -1.88 -11.31
N PHE A 127 -3.15 -1.85 -12.58
CA PHE A 127 -2.06 -2.65 -13.15
C PHE A 127 -2.12 -4.16 -12.81
N PRO A 128 -3.24 -4.87 -13.08
CA PRO A 128 -3.30 -6.31 -12.91
C PRO A 128 -2.27 -7.03 -13.81
N ASP A 129 -1.81 -8.20 -13.37
CA ASP A 129 -0.83 -9.08 -14.04
C ASP A 129 0.59 -8.50 -14.23
N CYS A 130 0.84 -7.26 -13.81
CA CYS A 130 2.13 -6.61 -13.96
C CYS A 130 3.15 -7.10 -12.92
N PHE A 131 4.38 -7.35 -13.36
CA PHE A 131 5.53 -7.49 -12.47
C PHE A 131 5.95 -6.13 -11.89
N THR A 132 6.33 -6.12 -10.62
CA THR A 132 6.77 -4.93 -9.90
C THR A 132 7.76 -5.28 -8.77
N ASN A 133 8.27 -4.28 -8.06
CA ASN A 133 9.10 -4.47 -6.87
C ASN A 133 8.31 -5.16 -5.74
N THR A 134 8.96 -5.37 -4.59
CA THR A 134 8.48 -6.29 -3.56
C THR A 134 7.07 -5.99 -3.05
N CYS A 135 6.77 -4.74 -2.71
CA CYS A 135 5.46 -4.34 -2.20
C CYS A 135 5.29 -2.83 -2.42
N CYS A 136 4.12 -2.43 -2.93
CA CYS A 136 3.75 -1.04 -3.18
C CYS A 136 2.36 -0.77 -2.60
N SER A 137 2.24 0.26 -1.77
CA SER A 137 0.95 0.60 -1.17
C SER A 137 0.99 1.99 -0.54
N HIS A 138 0.02 2.27 0.33
CA HIS A 138 -0.20 3.59 0.91
C HIS A 138 -0.10 3.53 2.44
N PRO A 139 0.56 4.51 3.09
CA PRO A 139 0.24 4.82 4.48
C PRO A 139 -1.22 5.27 4.58
N LEU A 140 -1.92 4.74 5.58
CA LEU A 140 -3.30 5.11 5.88
C LEU A 140 -3.34 6.45 6.60
N SER A 141 -4.42 7.20 6.39
CA SER A 141 -4.75 8.41 7.16
C SER A 141 -5.27 8.05 8.56
N HIS A 142 -4.42 7.35 9.31
CA HIS A 142 -4.65 6.86 10.67
C HIS A 142 -3.48 7.33 11.56
N PRO A 143 -3.69 7.68 12.85
CA PRO A 143 -2.65 8.28 13.69
C PRO A 143 -1.30 7.56 13.70
N LEU A 144 -1.28 6.23 13.65
CA LEU A 144 -0.04 5.43 13.65
C LEU A 144 0.79 5.56 12.37
N GLU A 145 0.14 5.79 11.22
CA GLU A 145 0.76 5.86 9.89
C GLU A 145 0.90 7.31 9.38
N LEU A 146 0.31 8.27 10.10
CA LEU A 146 0.48 9.72 9.89
C LEU A 146 1.75 10.30 10.52
N GLU A 147 2.46 9.55 11.37
CA GLU A 147 3.67 10.04 12.04
C GLU A 147 4.83 10.18 11.04
N GLU A 148 5.34 11.40 10.90
CA GLU A 148 6.32 11.75 9.87
C GLU A 148 7.78 11.69 10.38
N ASN A 149 7.99 11.74 11.69
CA ASN A 149 9.34 11.65 12.27
C ASN A 149 10.04 10.35 11.84
N ASP A 150 11.23 10.48 11.26
CA ASP A 150 12.01 9.39 10.67
C ASP A 150 11.21 8.50 9.71
N ALA A 151 10.21 9.06 9.03
CA ALA A 151 9.28 8.34 8.14
C ALA A 151 8.63 7.10 8.78
N ILE A 152 8.47 7.07 10.11
CA ILE A 152 8.02 5.86 10.83
C ILE A 152 6.61 5.44 10.44
N GLY A 153 5.71 6.38 10.13
CA GLY A 153 4.35 6.07 9.69
C GLY A 153 4.34 5.25 8.39
N VAL A 154 5.17 5.65 7.43
CA VAL A 154 5.34 4.94 6.16
C VAL A 154 6.01 3.57 6.35
N ARG A 155 7.01 3.48 7.24
CA ARG A 155 7.66 2.19 7.55
C ARG A 155 6.72 1.20 8.24
N ARG A 156 5.81 1.68 9.11
CA ARG A 156 4.73 0.86 9.69
C ARG A 156 3.75 0.37 8.63
N ALA A 157 3.37 1.24 7.69
CA ALA A 157 2.51 0.88 6.56
C ALA A 157 3.16 -0.22 5.69
N ALA A 158 4.46 -0.09 5.42
CA ALA A 158 5.24 -1.10 4.70
C ALA A 158 5.26 -2.44 5.43
N GLN A 159 5.54 -2.48 6.74
CA GLN A 159 5.47 -3.72 7.52
C GLN A 159 4.06 -4.35 7.45
N ARG A 160 3.00 -3.55 7.61
CA ARG A 160 1.61 -4.02 7.53
C ARG A 160 1.32 -4.67 6.18
N ARG A 161 1.74 -4.05 5.07
CA ARG A 161 1.45 -4.56 3.72
C ARG A 161 2.36 -5.71 3.31
N LEU A 162 3.63 -5.73 3.74
CA LEU A 162 4.48 -6.93 3.60
C LEU A 162 3.85 -8.16 4.26
N LYS A 163 3.21 -7.99 5.42
CA LYS A 163 2.41 -9.06 6.05
C LYS A 163 1.17 -9.40 5.23
N ALA A 164 0.37 -8.40 4.85
CA ALA A 164 -0.91 -8.62 4.19
C ALA A 164 -0.77 -9.24 2.80
N GLU A 165 0.19 -8.77 1.99
CA GLU A 165 0.37 -9.20 0.60
C GLU A 165 1.26 -10.43 0.47
N LEU A 166 2.41 -10.45 1.17
CA LEU A 166 3.42 -11.51 1.03
C LEU A 166 3.40 -12.54 2.16
N GLY A 167 2.56 -12.34 3.19
CA GLY A 167 2.50 -13.22 4.35
C GLY A 167 3.73 -13.16 5.26
N ILE A 168 4.58 -12.14 5.11
CA ILE A 168 5.80 -12.01 5.91
C ILE A 168 5.42 -11.71 7.37
N PRO A 169 5.82 -12.53 8.36
CA PRO A 169 5.54 -12.25 9.77
C PRO A 169 6.10 -10.88 10.18
N MET A 170 5.33 -10.10 10.94
CA MET A 170 5.71 -8.73 11.30
C MET A 170 7.03 -8.67 12.07
N GLU A 171 7.32 -9.70 12.85
CA GLU A 171 8.53 -9.85 13.65
C GLU A 171 9.78 -10.03 12.77
N GLN A 172 9.62 -10.49 11.52
CA GLN A 172 10.74 -10.63 10.59
C GLN A 172 11.15 -9.30 9.97
N VAL A 173 10.25 -8.32 9.82
CA VAL A 173 10.57 -7.02 9.21
C VAL A 173 9.99 -5.89 10.07
N PRO A 174 10.57 -5.64 11.26
CA PRO A 174 10.15 -4.52 12.09
C PRO A 174 10.49 -3.18 11.40
N PRO A 175 9.76 -2.07 11.68
CA PRO A 175 9.96 -0.79 11.00
C PRO A 175 11.40 -0.25 11.09
N GLU A 176 12.15 -0.62 12.12
CA GLU A 176 13.54 -0.24 12.34
C GLU A 176 14.51 -0.88 11.32
N GLU A 177 14.13 -2.01 10.72
CA GLU A 177 14.91 -2.67 9.67
C GLU A 177 14.53 -2.19 8.26
N ILE A 178 13.51 -1.35 8.13
CA ILE A 178 13.08 -0.77 6.86
C ILE A 178 13.80 0.57 6.67
N SER A 179 14.74 0.61 5.74
CA SER A 179 15.55 1.80 5.45
C SER A 179 14.83 2.74 4.49
N TYR A 180 14.55 3.97 4.91
CA TYR A 180 14.00 5.02 4.05
C TYR A 180 15.13 5.72 3.28
N LEU A 181 15.09 5.63 1.95
CA LEU A 181 16.16 6.13 1.08
C LEU A 181 15.89 7.51 0.51
N THR A 182 14.78 7.68 -0.24
CA THR A 182 14.41 8.96 -0.88
C THR A 182 12.95 8.95 -1.33
N ARG A 183 12.47 10.03 -1.96
CA ARG A 183 11.11 10.17 -2.50
C ARG A 183 11.10 10.41 -4.00
N ILE A 184 10.15 9.78 -4.69
CA ILE A 184 9.94 9.95 -6.13
C ILE A 184 8.52 10.41 -6.38
N HIS A 185 8.35 11.53 -7.10
CA HIS A 185 7.04 11.98 -7.57
C HIS A 185 6.83 11.50 -9.00
N TYR A 186 5.75 10.74 -9.23
CA TYR A 186 5.39 10.23 -10.56
C TYR A 186 3.86 10.22 -10.77
N LYS A 187 3.47 10.09 -12.04
CA LYS A 187 2.08 9.90 -12.48
C LYS A 187 2.01 8.83 -13.56
N ALA A 188 1.05 7.92 -13.47
CA ALA A 188 0.87 6.84 -14.44
C ALA A 188 -0.58 6.42 -14.60
N LYS A 189 -1.06 6.20 -15.83
CA LYS A 189 -2.41 5.66 -16.08
C LYS A 189 -2.37 4.14 -16.15
N SER A 190 -3.29 3.47 -15.46
CA SER A 190 -3.50 2.01 -15.58
C SER A 190 -4.32 1.72 -16.83
N ASP A 191 -5.47 2.36 -16.94
CA ASP A 191 -6.40 2.30 -18.08
C ASP A 191 -7.10 3.65 -18.26
N GLY A 192 -8.28 3.67 -18.90
CA GLY A 192 -9.06 4.90 -19.11
C GLY A 192 -9.65 5.51 -17.83
N ILE A 193 -9.85 4.71 -16.78
CA ILE A 193 -10.52 5.10 -15.52
C ILE A 193 -9.51 5.27 -14.40
N TRP A 194 -8.60 4.31 -14.25
CA TRP A 194 -7.72 4.20 -13.09
C TRP A 194 -6.27 4.61 -13.40
N GLY A 195 -5.58 5.12 -12.38
CA GLY A 195 -4.19 5.54 -12.45
C GLY A 195 -3.57 5.75 -11.07
N GLU A 196 -2.35 6.28 -11.08
CA GLU A 196 -1.52 6.59 -9.91
C GLU A 196 -0.97 8.01 -10.06
N HIS A 197 -0.94 8.75 -8.96
CA HIS A 197 -0.28 10.05 -8.84
C HIS A 197 0.22 10.18 -7.41
N GLU A 198 1.53 10.02 -7.24
CA GLU A 198 2.09 9.70 -5.93
C GLU A 198 3.40 10.43 -5.66
N ILE A 199 3.62 10.81 -4.40
CA ILE A 199 4.98 10.95 -3.85
C ILE A 199 5.30 9.65 -3.12
N ASP A 200 6.18 8.87 -3.73
CA ASP A 200 6.50 7.51 -3.37
C ASP A 200 7.79 7.43 -2.53
N TYR A 201 7.67 6.94 -1.30
CA TYR A 201 8.78 6.68 -0.41
C TYR A 201 9.50 5.40 -0.80
N ILE A 202 10.78 5.51 -1.14
CA ILE A 202 11.61 4.37 -1.51
C ILE A 202 12.20 3.73 -0.26
N LEU A 203 11.79 2.49 -0.01
CA LEU A 203 12.14 1.72 1.18
C LEU A 203 12.97 0.49 0.81
N PHE A 204 14.01 0.21 1.59
CA PHE A 204 14.88 -0.94 1.40
C PHE A 204 14.85 -1.87 2.62
N VAL A 205 14.88 -3.17 2.35
CA VAL A 205 15.05 -4.23 3.35
C VAL A 205 16.08 -5.21 2.81
N GLN A 206 17.02 -5.67 3.64
CA GLN A 206 17.95 -6.74 3.27
C GLN A 206 17.90 -7.87 4.29
N LYS A 207 17.12 -8.92 3.99
CA LYS A 207 16.86 -10.03 4.90
C LYS A 207 16.27 -11.23 4.18
N ASP A 208 16.56 -12.44 4.67
CA ASP A 208 15.83 -13.64 4.28
C ASP A 208 14.50 -13.68 5.04
N VAL A 209 13.40 -13.84 4.31
CA VAL A 209 12.04 -13.83 4.87
C VAL A 209 11.25 -15.07 4.47
N THR A 210 10.27 -15.41 5.30
CA THR A 210 9.27 -16.43 4.97
C THR A 210 8.12 -15.80 4.19
N LEU A 211 7.70 -16.46 3.11
CA LEU A 211 6.64 -15.97 2.23
C LEU A 211 5.43 -16.92 2.29
N ASN A 212 4.25 -16.33 2.46
CA ASN A 212 2.95 -16.98 2.29
C ASN A 212 1.97 -15.98 1.65
N PRO A 213 2.18 -15.63 0.37
CA PRO A 213 1.46 -14.52 -0.26
C PRO A 213 -0.05 -14.74 -0.36
N ASP A 214 -0.81 -13.67 -0.27
CA ASP A 214 -2.25 -13.69 -0.54
C ASP A 214 -2.49 -13.74 -2.06
N PRO A 215 -3.13 -14.79 -2.60
CA PRO A 215 -3.40 -14.91 -4.02
C PRO A 215 -4.34 -13.82 -4.56
N ASN A 216 -5.11 -13.14 -3.69
CA ASN A 216 -5.93 -11.99 -4.08
C ASN A 216 -5.06 -10.75 -4.38
N GLU A 217 -3.86 -10.66 -3.81
CA GLU A 217 -2.92 -9.56 -3.99
C GLU A 217 -1.83 -9.89 -5.01
N ILE A 218 -1.31 -11.13 -4.97
CA ILE A 218 -0.10 -11.55 -5.69
C ILE A 218 -0.36 -12.85 -6.44
N GLN A 219 -0.17 -12.82 -7.77
CA GLN A 219 -0.26 -14.01 -8.63
C GLN A 219 0.98 -14.91 -8.51
N SER A 220 2.15 -14.30 -8.48
CA SER A 220 3.43 -15.02 -8.40
C SER A 220 4.52 -14.12 -7.81
N TYR A 221 5.64 -14.70 -7.39
CA TYR A 221 6.79 -13.95 -6.91
C TYR A 221 8.09 -14.68 -7.28
N CYS A 222 9.18 -13.92 -7.39
CA CYS A 222 10.51 -14.49 -7.65
C CYS A 222 11.61 -13.62 -7.07
N TYR A 223 12.68 -14.28 -6.61
CA TYR A 223 13.95 -13.62 -6.34
C TYR A 223 14.78 -13.57 -7.61
N VAL A 224 15.23 -12.38 -8.00
CA VAL A 224 16.02 -12.19 -9.22
C VAL A 224 17.37 -11.55 -8.91
N THR A 225 18.39 -11.98 -9.63
CA THR A 225 19.67 -11.28 -9.75
C THR A 225 19.52 -10.06 -10.67
N GLN A 226 20.52 -9.17 -10.66
CA GLN A 226 20.56 -8.06 -11.63
C GLN A 226 20.49 -8.53 -13.09
N LYS A 227 21.13 -9.67 -13.41
CA LYS A 227 21.13 -10.23 -14.78
C LYS A 227 19.73 -10.68 -15.18
N GLU A 228 19.03 -11.38 -14.30
CA GLU A 228 17.66 -11.84 -14.53
C GLU A 228 16.68 -10.67 -14.61
N LEU A 229 16.85 -9.63 -13.78
CA LEU A 229 16.05 -8.41 -13.91
C LEU A 229 16.26 -7.73 -15.27
N LYS A 230 17.51 -7.61 -15.74
CA LYS A 230 17.78 -7.05 -17.09
C LYS A 230 17.09 -7.87 -18.19
N GLN A 231 17.05 -9.19 -18.06
CA GLN A 231 16.31 -10.06 -18.99
C GLN A 231 14.79 -9.84 -18.90
N LEU A 232 14.23 -9.67 -17.70
CA LEU A 232 12.81 -9.35 -17.50
C LEU A 232 12.45 -8.01 -18.16
N LEU A 233 13.29 -6.98 -17.99
CA LEU A 233 13.09 -5.66 -18.61
C LEU A 233 13.17 -5.73 -20.15
N ASP A 234 14.10 -6.52 -20.71
CA ASP A 234 14.18 -6.76 -22.14
C ASP A 234 12.90 -7.44 -22.68
N LYS A 235 12.40 -8.47 -21.99
CA LYS A 235 11.10 -9.09 -22.32
C LYS A 235 9.94 -8.09 -22.24
N ALA A 236 9.93 -7.23 -21.23
CA ALA A 236 8.91 -6.19 -21.09
C ALA A 236 8.96 -5.18 -22.25
N SER A 237 10.17 -4.82 -22.73
CA SER A 237 10.34 -3.95 -23.91
C SER A 237 9.80 -4.57 -25.21
N LYS A 238 9.72 -5.90 -25.26
CA LYS A 238 9.15 -6.69 -26.38
C LYS A 238 7.67 -7.03 -26.17
N ASN A 239 7.04 -6.49 -25.12
CA ASN A 239 5.65 -6.76 -24.71
C ASN A 239 5.37 -8.25 -24.41
N GLU A 240 6.39 -9.04 -24.07
CA GLU A 240 6.23 -10.44 -23.67
C GLU A 240 5.73 -10.58 -22.22
N VAL A 241 6.03 -9.59 -21.38
CA VAL A 241 5.57 -9.47 -20.00
C VAL A 241 5.21 -8.02 -19.70
N LYS A 242 4.32 -7.79 -18.73
CA LYS A 242 3.98 -6.43 -18.28
C LYS A 242 4.78 -6.08 -17.03
N ILE A 243 5.29 -4.86 -16.96
CA ILE A 243 5.90 -4.29 -15.76
C ILE A 243 5.20 -2.99 -15.40
N THR A 244 5.09 -2.71 -14.11
CA THR A 244 4.46 -1.47 -13.65
C THR A 244 5.31 -0.24 -14.03
N PRO A 245 4.69 0.90 -14.40
CA PRO A 245 5.43 2.07 -14.88
C PRO A 245 6.48 2.61 -13.89
N TRP A 246 6.15 2.68 -12.59
CA TRP A 246 7.09 3.13 -11.57
C TRP A 246 8.30 2.19 -11.44
N PHE A 247 8.07 0.88 -11.46
CA PHE A 247 9.16 -0.09 -11.37
C PHE A 247 10.12 0.02 -12.56
N LYS A 248 9.60 0.20 -13.78
CA LYS A 248 10.43 0.45 -14.97
C LYS A 248 11.29 1.70 -14.78
N LEU A 249 10.67 2.80 -14.38
CA LEU A 249 11.33 4.08 -14.16
C LEU A 249 12.42 3.99 -13.08
N ILE A 250 12.13 3.37 -11.94
CA ILE A 250 13.09 3.18 -10.85
C ILE A 250 14.22 2.25 -11.30
N ALA A 251 13.91 1.18 -12.02
CA ALA A 251 14.89 0.24 -12.54
C ALA A 251 15.90 0.92 -13.47
N GLU A 252 15.41 1.69 -14.43
CA GLU A 252 16.22 2.39 -15.44
C GLU A 252 17.03 3.56 -14.85
N THR A 253 16.52 4.21 -13.80
CA THR A 253 17.13 5.45 -13.28
C THR A 253 18.05 5.23 -12.08
N PHE A 254 17.66 4.33 -11.16
CA PHE A 254 18.28 4.27 -9.83
C PHE A 254 18.67 2.87 -9.38
N LEU A 255 17.82 1.88 -9.62
CA LEU A 255 17.87 0.59 -8.93
C LEU A 255 19.20 -0.12 -9.09
N PHE A 256 19.75 -0.20 -10.30
CA PHE A 256 21.04 -0.89 -10.52
C PHE A 256 22.18 -0.21 -9.77
N LYS A 257 22.18 1.13 -9.67
CA LYS A 257 23.18 1.89 -8.91
C LYS A 257 23.06 1.61 -7.41
N TRP A 258 21.84 1.53 -6.88
CA TRP A 258 21.60 1.16 -5.48
C TRP A 258 22.01 -0.30 -5.22
N TRP A 259 21.66 -1.20 -6.12
CA TRP A 259 21.95 -2.63 -6.03
C TRP A 259 23.46 -2.93 -6.03
N ASP A 260 24.25 -2.20 -6.83
CA ASP A 260 25.72 -2.31 -6.79
C ASP A 260 26.34 -1.87 -5.45
N ASN A 261 25.54 -1.32 -4.55
CA ASN A 261 25.97 -0.63 -3.34
C ASN A 261 25.09 -0.93 -2.12
N LEU A 262 24.44 -2.11 -2.07
CA LEU A 262 23.55 -2.51 -0.96
C LEU A 262 24.23 -2.40 0.41
N SER A 263 25.54 -2.68 0.49
CA SER A 263 26.32 -2.57 1.74
C SER A 263 26.57 -1.13 2.21
N ASN A 264 26.31 -0.12 1.37
CA ASN A 264 26.52 1.29 1.68
C ASN A 264 25.43 2.17 1.04
N LEU A 265 24.16 1.83 1.31
CA LEU A 265 23.00 2.58 0.83
C LEU A 265 22.94 4.00 1.40
N ASN A 266 23.55 4.25 2.57
CA ASN A 266 23.56 5.55 3.25
C ASN A 266 24.04 6.70 2.36
N LYS A 267 24.92 6.45 1.38
CA LYS A 267 25.39 7.48 0.44
C LYS A 267 24.34 7.97 -0.56
N PHE A 268 23.22 7.26 -0.67
CA PHE A 268 22.08 7.62 -1.54
C PHE A 268 20.89 8.14 -0.75
N VAL A 269 21.00 8.21 0.57
CA VAL A 269 19.95 8.77 1.41
C VAL A 269 19.81 10.26 1.09
N ASP A 270 18.62 10.64 0.65
CA ASP A 270 18.23 12.01 0.38
C ASP A 270 16.77 12.18 0.81
N HIS A 271 16.60 12.68 2.04
CA HIS A 271 15.28 12.93 2.64
C HIS A 271 14.78 14.34 2.33
N GLU A 272 15.61 15.23 1.77
CA GLU A 272 15.22 16.61 1.45
C GLU A 272 14.61 16.70 0.06
N LYS A 273 15.21 16.02 -0.92
CA LYS A 273 14.79 16.09 -2.32
C LYS A 273 13.66 15.13 -2.64
N ILE A 274 12.71 15.62 -3.44
CA ILE A 274 11.72 14.80 -4.14
C ILE A 274 12.13 14.72 -5.61
N HIS A 275 12.43 13.51 -6.09
CA HIS A 275 12.79 13.27 -7.48
C HIS A 275 11.55 13.29 -8.37
N ARG A 276 11.39 14.31 -9.20
CA ARG A 276 10.23 14.44 -10.09
C ARG A 276 10.50 13.73 -11.41
N MET A 277 9.62 12.79 -11.76
CA MET A 277 9.71 11.99 -12.97
C MET A 277 8.54 12.30 -13.89
N ALA A 278 8.79 12.20 -15.20
CA ALA A 278 7.80 12.55 -16.22
C ALA A 278 6.55 11.67 -16.12
N GLU A 279 5.42 12.19 -16.61
CA GLU A 279 4.17 11.44 -16.74
C GLU A 279 4.38 10.20 -17.62
N LEU A 280 4.02 9.03 -17.08
CA LEU A 280 4.22 7.75 -17.74
C LEU A 280 2.92 7.33 -18.41
N THR A 281 2.89 7.39 -19.75
CA THR A 281 1.78 6.81 -20.52
C THR A 281 2.00 5.30 -20.64
N SER A 282 1.08 4.53 -20.06
CA SER A 282 0.97 3.09 -20.27
C SER A 282 0.59 2.84 -21.73
N ALA A 283 1.54 2.47 -22.57
CA ALA A 283 1.24 1.82 -23.84
C ALA A 283 0.98 0.32 -23.59
N CYS A 284 -0.02 -0.03 -22.79
CA CYS A 284 -0.50 -1.41 -22.68
C CYS A 284 -1.55 -1.68 -23.77
N ILE A 285 -1.09 -2.16 -24.92
CA ILE A 285 -1.93 -2.75 -25.98
C ILE A 285 -2.18 -4.23 -25.61
N PRO A 286 -3.38 -4.81 -25.80
CA PRO A 286 -3.70 -6.14 -25.26
C PRO A 286 -2.81 -7.24 -25.83
N ALA A 287 -2.32 -8.11 -24.94
CA ALA A 287 -1.46 -9.24 -25.29
C ALA A 287 -2.28 -10.38 -25.91
N GLY A 288 -1.88 -10.78 -27.12
CA GLY A 288 -2.14 -12.10 -27.65
C GLY A 288 -0.88 -12.96 -27.51
N VAL A 289 -1.09 -14.24 -27.19
CA VAL A 289 -0.12 -15.36 -27.10
C VAL A 289 0.61 -15.50 -25.75
N THR A 290 0.05 -16.38 -24.92
CA THR A 290 0.72 -17.00 -23.78
C THR A 290 1.84 -17.93 -24.27
N SER A 291 3.09 -17.66 -23.90
CA SER A 291 4.15 -18.68 -23.91
C SER A 291 4.47 -19.05 -22.45
N ALA A 292 4.24 -20.32 -22.11
CA ALA A 292 4.57 -20.87 -20.81
C ALA A 292 6.10 -21.07 -20.73
N TRP A 293 6.76 -20.34 -19.84
CA TRP A 293 8.15 -20.57 -19.46
C TRP A 293 8.32 -20.41 -17.95
N GLU A 294 8.86 -21.46 -17.32
CA GLU A 294 9.10 -21.55 -15.88
C GLU A 294 10.38 -20.81 -15.47
N PHE A 295 10.23 -19.62 -14.87
CA PHE A 295 11.11 -19.26 -13.77
C PHE A 295 10.74 -20.16 -12.58
N ARG A 296 11.69 -20.52 -11.70
CA ARG A 296 11.36 -21.10 -10.39
C ARG A 296 10.71 -20.03 -9.50
N CYS A 297 9.52 -19.58 -9.87
CA CYS A 297 8.59 -18.88 -9.01
C CYS A 297 7.99 -19.94 -8.10
N GLY A 298 8.08 -19.73 -6.78
CA GLY A 298 7.51 -20.68 -5.83
C GLY A 298 5.99 -20.66 -5.90
N TYR A 299 5.38 -21.70 -6.46
CA TYR A 299 4.01 -22.07 -6.10
C TYR A 299 4.11 -22.87 -4.80
N GLY A 300 4.16 -22.17 -3.67
CA GLY A 300 4.38 -22.78 -2.37
C GLY A 300 3.14 -23.49 -1.83
N HIS A 301 3.06 -24.81 -1.96
CA HIS A 301 2.42 -25.62 -0.93
C HIS A 301 3.43 -25.87 0.21
N PRO A 302 3.01 -25.80 1.49
CA PRO A 302 3.92 -26.00 2.61
C PRO A 302 4.52 -27.41 2.60
N PRO A 303 5.75 -27.61 3.11
CA PRO A 303 6.30 -28.94 3.29
C PRO A 303 5.44 -29.68 4.31
N VAL A 304 4.86 -30.81 3.90
CA VAL A 304 4.32 -31.79 4.84
C VAL A 304 5.53 -32.46 5.50
N GLU A 305 5.77 -32.13 6.77
CA GLU A 305 6.73 -32.85 7.61
C GLU A 305 6.37 -34.35 7.63
N ARG A 306 7.35 -35.21 7.33
CA ARG A 306 7.31 -36.64 7.63
C ARG A 306 8.13 -36.92 8.87
#